data_AF-A0A942ED45-F1
#
_entry.id   AF-A0A942ED45-F1
#
_cell.length_a   1.000
_cell.length_b   1.000
_cell.length_c   1.000
_cell.angle_alpha   90.00
_cell.angle_beta   90.00
_cell.angle_gamma   90.00
#
_symmetry.space_group_name_H-M   'P 1'
#
loop_
_entity.id
_entity.type
_entity.pdbx_description
1 polymer ?
#
loop_
_entity_poly.entity_id
_entity_poly.type
_entity_poly.pdbx_seq_one_letter_code
_entity_poly.pdbx_strand_id
1 'polypeptide(L)'
;MSNLVSMAVGVIGLAALGASAWVYAETQRDIRRVSTDIAQIRVSLELFGRQQGAGSSAASDDGALLDLSNRLAVLEAEQRMGGAATALSSLPGLPSATAETPTIATGGDCLPVGMRFMVSAGDVYPVCGTSGTVGIAAVDDGYITLSDGTIIARGGTVGLPNTQCMLGVVPSDGGGVSDYAEIRVVC
;
A
#
# COMPACT_ATOMS: atom_id res chain seq x y z
N MET A 1 48.39 24.01 -37.66
CA MET A 1 47.18 23.18 -37.59
C MET A 1 47.38 21.88 -36.79
N SER A 2 48.52 21.17 -36.86
CA SER A 2 48.74 19.91 -36.10
C SER A 2 48.58 20.00 -34.58
N ASN A 3 48.99 21.10 -33.94
CA ASN A 3 48.86 21.23 -32.48
C ASN A 3 47.39 21.32 -32.01
N LEU A 4 46.50 21.91 -32.82
CA LEU A 4 45.07 21.98 -32.53
C LEU A 4 44.41 20.59 -32.61
N VAL A 5 44.82 19.77 -33.58
CA VAL A 5 44.32 18.40 -33.74
C VAL A 5 44.79 17.51 -32.59
N SER A 6 46.05 17.61 -32.18
CA SER A 6 46.58 16.82 -31.05
C SER A 6 45.89 17.18 -29.73
N MET A 7 45.58 18.47 -29.51
CA MET A 7 44.87 18.90 -28.31
C MET A 7 43.40 18.43 -28.31
N ALA A 8 42.72 18.48 -29.46
CA ALA A 8 41.35 17.99 -29.59
C ALA A 8 41.25 16.48 -29.28
N VAL A 9 42.20 15.67 -29.78
CA VAL A 9 42.24 14.22 -29.50
C VAL A 9 42.45 13.94 -28.00
N GLY A 10 43.31 14.71 -27.33
CA GLY A 10 43.54 14.58 -25.88
C GLY A 10 42.28 14.86 -25.05
N VAL A 11 41.54 15.91 -25.40
CA VAL A 11 40.28 16.27 -24.69
C VAL A 11 39.20 15.20 -24.90
N ILE A 12 39.07 14.68 -26.12
CA ILE A 12 38.11 13.60 -26.43
C ILE A 12 38.45 12.33 -25.64
N GLY A 13 39.73 11.97 -25.54
CA GLY A 13 40.18 10.83 -24.75
C GLY A 13 39.87 10.98 -23.25
N LEU A 14 40.11 12.16 -22.68
CA LEU A 14 39.77 12.45 -21.28
C LEU A 14 38.26 12.44 -21.02
N ALA A 15 37.46 12.97 -21.96
CA ALA A 15 36.01 12.93 -21.86
C ALA A 15 35.45 11.50 -21.90
N ALA A 16 36.01 10.63 -22.75
CA ALA A 16 35.61 9.22 -22.82
C ALA A 16 35.95 8.44 -21.53
N LEU A 17 37.11 8.70 -20.93
CA LEU A 17 37.49 8.11 -19.64
C LEU A 17 36.60 8.63 -18.50
N GLY A 18 36.27 9.92 -18.51
CA GLY A 18 35.35 10.52 -17.55
C GLY A 18 33.93 9.93 -17.63
N ALA A 19 33.40 9.78 -18.86
CA ALA A 19 32.10 9.14 -19.08
C ALA A 19 32.09 7.68 -18.61
N SER A 20 33.16 6.94 -18.90
CA SER A 20 33.30 5.53 -18.47
C SER A 20 33.36 5.40 -16.95
N ALA A 21 34.09 6.29 -16.26
CA ALA A 21 34.16 6.33 -14.80
C ALA A 21 32.80 6.70 -14.17
N TRP A 22 32.05 7.61 -14.79
CA TRP A 22 30.72 8.00 -14.32
C TRP A 22 29.70 6.87 -14.42
N VAL A 23 29.67 6.16 -15.56
CA VAL A 23 28.82 4.96 -15.75
C VAL A 23 29.19 3.85 -14.76
N TYR A 24 30.47 3.68 -14.47
CA TYR A 24 30.94 2.70 -13.48
C TYR A 24 30.49 3.03 -12.05
N ALA A 25 30.45 4.32 -11.70
CA ALA A 25 29.96 4.77 -10.39
C ALA A 25 28.44 4.57 -10.25
N GLU A 26 27.68 4.80 -11.32
CA GLU A 26 26.23 4.62 -11.31
C GLU A 26 25.82 3.14 -11.23
N THR A 27 26.49 2.28 -12.01
CA THR A 27 26.28 0.82 -11.94
C THR A 27 26.58 0.25 -10.55
N GLN A 28 27.56 0.79 -9.80
CA GLN A 28 27.79 0.36 -8.42
C GLN A 28 26.66 0.75 -7.45
N ARG A 29 25.95 1.88 -7.67
CA ARG A 29 24.77 2.24 -6.87
C ARG A 29 23.61 1.29 -7.15
N ASP A 30 23.38 0.98 -8.42
CA ASP A 30 22.32 0.05 -8.83
C ASP A 30 22.57 -1.37 -8.30
N ILE A 31 23.81 -1.86 -8.36
CA ILE A 31 24.17 -3.19 -7.80
C ILE A 31 23.85 -3.28 -6.31
N ARG A 32 24.09 -2.22 -5.52
CA ARG A 32 23.77 -2.21 -4.09
C ARG A 32 22.25 -2.27 -3.85
N ARG A 33 21.48 -1.55 -4.67
CA ARG A 33 20.01 -1.56 -4.58
C ARG A 33 19.42 -2.93 -4.91
N VAL A 34 19.89 -3.56 -5.99
CA VAL A 34 19.48 -4.90 -6.42
C VAL A 34 19.82 -5.99 -5.38
N SER A 35 20.91 -5.84 -4.64
CA SER A 35 21.28 -6.81 -3.59
C SER A 35 20.27 -6.90 -2.45
N THR A 36 19.59 -5.78 -2.15
CA THR A 36 18.56 -5.73 -1.10
C THR A 36 17.27 -6.40 -1.56
N ASP A 37 16.89 -6.22 -2.82
CA ASP A 37 15.71 -6.87 -3.39
C ASP A 37 15.89 -8.40 -3.45
N ILE A 38 17.09 -8.89 -3.78
CA ILE A 38 17.39 -10.34 -3.80
C ILE A 38 17.25 -10.97 -2.40
N ALA A 39 17.61 -10.25 -1.34
CA ALA A 39 17.45 -10.74 0.03
C ALA A 39 15.97 -10.85 0.42
N GLN A 40 15.14 -9.88 0.04
CA GLN A 40 13.70 -9.91 0.28
C GLN A 40 13.00 -11.03 -0.51
N ILE A 41 13.38 -11.23 -1.77
CA ILE A 41 12.83 -12.32 -2.59
C ILE A 41 13.15 -13.68 -1.95
N ARG A 42 14.39 -13.91 -1.49
CA ARG A 42 14.75 -15.17 -0.82
C ARG A 42 13.95 -15.43 0.45
N VAL A 43 13.73 -14.39 1.26
CA VAL A 43 12.91 -14.51 2.48
C VAL A 43 11.47 -14.83 2.13
N SER A 44 10.88 -14.16 1.13
CA SER A 44 9.51 -14.47 0.69
C SER A 44 9.38 -15.90 0.15
N LEU A 45 10.41 -16.39 -0.54
CA LEU A 45 10.44 -17.73 -1.13
C LEU A 45 10.67 -18.82 -0.06
N GLU A 46 11.46 -18.54 0.97
CA GLU A 46 11.57 -19.41 2.14
C GLU A 46 10.26 -19.46 2.92
N LEU A 47 9.57 -18.34 3.08
CA LEU A 47 8.29 -18.26 3.78
C LEU A 47 7.17 -18.97 2.99
N PHE A 48 7.14 -18.78 1.67
CA PHE A 48 6.26 -19.51 0.74
C PHE A 48 6.58 -21.00 0.72
N GLY A 49 7.87 -21.38 0.71
CA GLY A 49 8.34 -22.75 0.78
C GLY A 49 8.02 -23.43 2.11
N ARG A 50 8.08 -22.72 3.24
CA ARG A 50 7.61 -23.23 4.54
C ARG A 50 6.10 -23.36 4.59
N GLN A 51 5.36 -22.41 4.00
CA GLN A 51 3.91 -22.46 3.94
C GLN A 51 3.40 -23.59 3.03
N GLN A 52 4.10 -23.88 1.93
CA GLN A 52 3.82 -25.05 1.07
C GLN A 52 4.37 -26.36 1.63
N GLY A 53 5.53 -26.35 2.31
CA GLY A 53 6.13 -27.52 2.94
C GLY A 53 5.37 -28.00 4.17
N ALA A 54 4.76 -27.07 4.92
CA ALA A 54 3.78 -27.37 5.95
C ALA A 54 2.49 -27.98 5.38
N GLY A 55 2.17 -27.72 4.11
CA GLY A 55 1.10 -28.39 3.35
C GLY A 55 1.52 -29.66 2.59
N SER A 56 2.82 -29.86 2.34
CA SER A 56 3.33 -31.01 1.56
C SER A 56 3.79 -32.19 2.42
N SER A 57 3.64 -32.07 3.75
CA SER A 57 3.60 -33.25 4.63
C SER A 57 2.16 -33.71 4.90
N ALA A 58 1.20 -33.31 4.06
CA ALA A 58 -0.16 -33.88 4.00
C ALA A 58 -0.19 -35.27 3.33
N ALA A 59 0.95 -35.96 3.21
CA ALA A 59 0.98 -37.38 2.91
C ALA A 59 0.64 -38.20 4.18
N SER A 60 -0.56 -37.97 4.73
CA SER A 60 -1.42 -38.82 5.56
C SER A 60 -2.67 -37.99 5.88
N ASP A 61 -3.41 -37.70 4.80
CA ASP A 61 -4.41 -36.62 4.67
C ASP A 61 -5.61 -36.71 5.63
N ASP A 62 -5.93 -37.88 6.18
CA ASP A 62 -7.06 -38.02 7.11
C ASP A 62 -6.87 -37.26 8.43
N GLY A 63 -5.66 -37.26 8.98
CA GLY A 63 -5.39 -36.60 10.27
C GLY A 63 -5.43 -35.08 10.19
N ALA A 64 -4.92 -34.51 9.09
CA ALA A 64 -4.94 -33.08 8.83
C ALA A 64 -6.36 -32.58 8.53
N LEU A 65 -7.14 -33.35 7.77
CA LEU A 65 -8.55 -33.05 7.52
C LEU A 65 -9.40 -33.15 8.80
N LEU A 66 -9.14 -34.15 9.66
CA LEU A 66 -9.78 -34.26 10.97
C LEU A 66 -9.43 -33.07 11.89
N ASP A 67 -8.16 -32.66 11.93
CA ASP A 67 -7.72 -31.49 12.71
C ASP A 67 -8.41 -30.19 12.22
N LEU A 68 -8.44 -29.96 10.91
CA LEU A 68 -9.12 -28.81 10.32
C LEU A 68 -10.63 -28.82 10.62
N SER A 69 -11.28 -29.98 10.53
CA SER A 69 -12.71 -30.12 10.85
C SER A 69 -13.00 -29.82 12.34
N ASN A 70 -12.10 -30.21 13.23
CA ASN A 70 -12.23 -29.99 14.66
C ASN A 70 -12.04 -28.50 15.01
N ARG A 71 -11.06 -27.83 14.38
CA ARG A 71 -10.83 -26.40 14.58
C ARG A 71 -12.00 -25.55 14.05
N LEU A 72 -12.58 -25.92 12.92
CA LEU A 72 -13.80 -25.28 12.39
C LEU A 72 -15.00 -25.47 13.33
N ALA A 73 -15.19 -26.67 13.89
CA ALA A 73 -16.28 -26.96 14.82
C ALA A 73 -16.20 -26.10 16.09
N VAL A 74 -14.98 -25.87 16.62
CA VAL A 74 -14.76 -24.99 17.78
C VAL A 74 -15.07 -23.52 17.43
N LEU A 75 -14.60 -23.04 16.27
CA LEU A 75 -14.86 -21.67 15.82
C LEU A 75 -16.36 -21.40 15.62
N GLU A 76 -17.10 -22.37 15.08
CA GLU A 76 -18.56 -22.24 14.95
C GLU A 76 -19.28 -22.30 16.30
N ALA A 77 -18.79 -23.10 17.25
CA ALA A 77 -19.34 -23.13 18.59
C ALA A 77 -19.15 -21.79 19.29
N GLU A 78 -17.96 -21.18 19.22
CA GLU A 78 -17.69 -19.85 19.77
C GLU A 78 -18.51 -18.75 19.10
N GLN A 79 -18.71 -18.85 17.79
CA GLN A 79 -19.57 -17.94 17.04
C GLN A 79 -21.04 -18.05 17.49
N ARG A 80 -21.54 -19.28 17.73
CA ARG A 80 -22.90 -19.52 18.25
C ARG A 80 -23.06 -19.12 19.72
N MET A 81 -21.99 -19.18 20.52
CA MET A 81 -22.01 -18.87 21.95
C MET A 81 -21.91 -17.38 22.29
N GLY A 82 -21.75 -16.47 21.32
CA GLY A 82 -22.00 -15.04 21.53
C GLY A 82 -20.87 -14.06 21.20
N GLY A 83 -20.08 -14.30 20.15
CA GLY A 83 -19.01 -13.40 19.73
C GLY A 83 -19.42 -12.09 19.04
N ALA A 84 -20.72 -11.83 18.79
CA ALA A 84 -21.16 -10.66 18.02
C ALA A 84 -21.82 -9.54 18.85
N ALA A 85 -22.00 -9.69 20.17
CA ALA A 85 -22.73 -8.70 20.97
C ALA A 85 -22.04 -8.20 22.25
N THR A 86 -20.95 -8.82 22.71
CA THR A 86 -20.34 -8.49 24.02
C THR A 86 -19.02 -7.72 23.95
N ALA A 87 -18.43 -7.50 22.78
CA ALA A 87 -17.25 -6.63 22.63
C ALA A 87 -17.57 -5.12 22.53
N LEU A 88 -18.85 -4.74 22.44
CA LEU A 88 -19.29 -3.33 22.36
C LEU A 88 -19.87 -2.77 23.67
N SER A 89 -19.97 -3.56 24.74
CA SER A 89 -20.61 -3.14 26.01
C SER A 89 -19.63 -2.84 27.16
N SER A 90 -18.31 -2.81 26.93
CA SER A 90 -17.33 -2.55 27.98
C SER A 90 -16.50 -1.27 27.83
N LEU A 91 -16.83 -0.39 26.88
CA LEU A 91 -16.24 0.96 26.88
C LEU A 91 -17.03 1.91 27.80
N PRO A 92 -16.38 2.60 28.75
CA PRO A 92 -17.01 3.64 29.57
C PRO A 92 -17.58 4.74 28.67
N GLY A 93 -18.84 5.13 28.93
CA GLY A 93 -19.58 6.08 28.11
C GLY A 93 -18.91 7.44 27.97
N LEU A 94 -18.74 7.86 26.72
CA LEU A 94 -18.44 9.25 26.35
C LEU A 94 -19.75 9.99 26.03
N PRO A 95 -19.82 11.31 26.32
CA PRO A 95 -21.06 12.08 26.26
C PRO A 95 -21.61 12.17 24.83
N SER A 96 -22.93 12.00 24.71
CA SER A 96 -23.68 12.25 23.49
C SER A 96 -23.48 13.69 23.02
N ALA A 97 -22.77 13.86 21.91
CA ALA A 97 -22.77 15.10 21.17
C ALA A 97 -23.94 15.09 20.18
N THR A 98 -24.73 16.16 20.26
CA THR A 98 -25.93 16.47 19.50
C THR A 98 -25.68 16.31 18.00
N ALA A 99 -26.61 15.63 17.32
CA ALA A 99 -26.62 15.47 15.88
C ALA A 99 -26.83 16.84 15.20
N GLU A 100 -25.78 17.40 14.62
CA GLU A 100 -25.92 18.26 13.44
C GLU A 100 -25.83 17.36 12.22
N THR A 101 -26.88 17.35 11.42
CA THR A 101 -27.01 16.55 10.19
C THR A 101 -26.08 17.15 9.13
N PRO A 102 -24.96 16.52 8.75
CA PRO A 102 -24.30 16.91 7.53
C PRO A 102 -25.15 16.39 6.38
N THR A 103 -25.38 17.22 5.37
CA THR A 103 -25.98 16.82 4.10
C THR A 103 -25.16 15.68 3.50
N ILE A 104 -25.68 14.46 3.64
CA ILE A 104 -25.14 13.24 3.05
C ILE A 104 -25.40 13.31 1.54
N ALA A 105 -24.33 13.26 0.74
CA ALA A 105 -24.45 13.01 -0.68
C ALA A 105 -24.89 11.55 -0.88
N THR A 106 -26.20 11.31 -0.94
CA THR A 106 -26.81 9.97 -1.02
C THR A 106 -26.95 9.46 -2.46
N GLY A 107 -26.20 9.99 -3.42
CA GLY A 107 -26.30 9.52 -4.80
C GLY A 107 -25.48 10.35 -5.78
N GLY A 108 -24.35 9.79 -6.21
CA GLY A 108 -23.47 10.34 -7.23
C GLY A 108 -22.09 10.66 -6.67
N ASP A 109 -21.13 9.78 -6.96
CA ASP A 109 -19.67 10.00 -6.81
C ASP A 109 -19.14 10.25 -5.39
N CYS A 110 -19.60 9.48 -4.40
CA CYS A 110 -18.97 9.46 -3.07
C CYS A 110 -18.10 8.21 -2.88
N LEU A 111 -17.05 8.35 -2.07
CA LEU A 111 -16.11 7.28 -1.78
C LEU A 111 -16.69 6.29 -0.75
N PRO A 112 -16.89 5.00 -1.10
CA PRO A 112 -17.45 4.02 -0.19
C PRO A 112 -16.44 3.61 0.89
N VAL A 113 -16.94 3.41 2.11
CA VAL A 113 -16.13 2.89 3.23
C VAL A 113 -15.85 1.39 3.05
N GLY A 114 -14.64 0.96 3.39
CA GLY A 114 -14.23 -0.45 3.37
C GLY A 114 -13.90 -1.02 1.98
N MET A 115 -14.06 -0.26 0.90
CA MET A 115 -13.77 -0.72 -0.47
C MET A 115 -12.52 -0.04 -1.03
N ARG A 116 -11.86 -0.69 -1.99
CA ARG A 116 -10.76 -0.10 -2.76
C ARG A 116 -11.37 0.72 -3.90
N PHE A 117 -10.92 1.95 -4.06
CA PHE A 117 -11.34 2.86 -5.11
C PHE A 117 -10.12 3.39 -5.84
N MET A 118 -10.17 3.39 -7.16
CA MET A 118 -9.08 3.88 -7.99
C MET A 118 -9.25 5.38 -8.19
N VAL A 119 -8.22 6.16 -7.89
CA VAL A 119 -8.19 7.61 -8.00
C VAL A 119 -7.04 8.08 -8.87
N SER A 120 -7.22 9.25 -9.46
CA SER A 120 -6.25 9.95 -10.28
C SER A 120 -5.94 11.34 -9.72
N ALA A 121 -4.87 11.95 -10.21
CA ALA A 121 -4.50 13.30 -9.81
C ALA A 121 -5.57 14.33 -10.24
N GLY A 122 -5.98 15.19 -9.31
CA GLY A 122 -7.03 16.19 -9.52
C GLY A 122 -8.43 15.73 -9.11
N ASP A 123 -8.61 14.47 -8.75
CA ASP A 123 -9.91 13.96 -8.30
C ASP A 123 -10.29 14.47 -6.91
N VAL A 124 -11.57 14.76 -6.72
CA VAL A 124 -12.13 15.20 -5.44
C VAL A 124 -13.41 14.39 -5.17
N TYR A 125 -13.34 13.54 -4.16
CA TYR A 125 -14.46 12.67 -3.77
C TYR A 125 -14.90 12.94 -2.33
N PRO A 126 -16.19 13.23 -2.07
CA PRO A 126 -16.73 13.22 -0.72
C PRO A 126 -16.75 11.79 -0.17
N VAL A 127 -16.47 11.60 1.12
CA VAL A 127 -16.62 10.28 1.76
C VAL A 127 -18.09 10.04 2.07
N CYS A 128 -18.63 8.92 1.57
CA CYS A 128 -20.05 8.60 1.76
C CYS A 128 -20.42 8.59 3.25
N GLY A 129 -21.47 9.34 3.62
CA GLY A 129 -21.98 9.38 4.99
C GLY A 129 -21.21 10.29 5.95
N THR A 130 -20.23 11.06 5.50
CA THR A 130 -19.49 12.02 6.32
C THR A 130 -19.38 13.40 5.66
N SER A 131 -18.94 14.41 6.41
CA SER A 131 -18.59 15.73 5.88
C SER A 131 -17.16 15.82 5.32
N GLY A 132 -16.42 14.71 5.33
CA GLY A 132 -15.04 14.66 4.83
C GLY A 132 -15.00 14.61 3.30
N THR A 133 -14.01 15.30 2.72
CA THR A 133 -13.72 15.23 1.29
C THR A 133 -12.25 14.85 1.11
N VAL A 134 -11.98 13.96 0.16
CA VAL A 134 -10.63 13.56 -0.23
C VAL A 134 -10.35 14.19 -1.59
N GLY A 135 -9.46 15.18 -1.61
CA GLY A 135 -8.91 15.72 -2.87
C GLY A 135 -7.50 15.16 -3.09
N ILE A 136 -7.22 14.64 -4.28
CA ILE A 136 -5.93 14.11 -4.69
C ILE A 136 -5.20 15.20 -5.48
N ALA A 137 -4.07 15.68 -4.98
CA ALA A 137 -3.26 16.70 -5.66
C ALA A 137 -2.36 16.07 -6.72
N ALA A 138 -1.62 15.01 -6.36
CA ALA A 138 -0.78 14.26 -7.29
C ALA A 138 -0.67 12.79 -6.86
N VAL A 139 -0.45 11.93 -7.85
CA VAL A 139 -0.25 10.50 -7.67
C VAL A 139 1.10 10.12 -8.29
N ASP A 140 2.00 9.58 -7.49
CA ASP A 140 3.34 9.20 -7.89
C ASP A 140 3.61 7.72 -7.56
N ASP A 141 4.70 7.18 -8.13
CA ASP A 141 5.16 5.82 -7.85
C ASP A 141 5.60 5.66 -6.39
N GLY A 142 4.65 5.26 -5.54
CA GLY A 142 4.88 4.90 -4.14
C GLY A 142 4.34 5.89 -3.11
N TYR A 143 3.72 6.99 -3.52
CA TYR A 143 3.04 7.92 -2.61
C TYR A 143 1.94 8.70 -3.33
N ILE A 144 0.95 9.17 -2.56
CA ILE A 144 -0.02 10.16 -3.03
C ILE A 144 0.15 11.45 -2.23
N THR A 145 -0.16 12.56 -2.87
CA THR A 145 -0.30 13.84 -2.19
C THR A 145 -1.75 14.27 -2.22
N LEU A 146 -2.28 14.61 -1.05
CA LEU A 146 -3.63 15.14 -0.93
C LEU A 146 -3.61 16.65 -1.22
N SER A 147 -4.78 17.18 -1.54
CA SER A 147 -5.03 18.62 -1.78
C SER A 147 -4.66 19.53 -0.60
N ASP A 148 -4.58 18.98 0.61
CA ASP A 148 -4.11 19.66 1.82
C ASP A 148 -2.57 19.68 1.97
N GLY A 149 -1.85 19.04 1.04
CA GLY A 149 -0.39 18.89 1.06
C GLY A 149 0.10 17.66 1.84
N THR A 150 -0.80 16.86 2.40
CA THR A 150 -0.45 15.63 3.11
C THR A 150 0.10 14.59 2.14
N ILE A 151 1.29 14.05 2.45
CA ILE A 151 1.92 12.99 1.65
C ILE A 151 1.71 11.66 2.36
N ILE A 152 1.12 10.68 1.67
CA ILE A 152 0.89 9.33 2.19
C ILE A 152 1.67 8.34 1.33
N ALA A 153 2.63 7.64 1.94
CA ALA A 153 3.33 6.56 1.28
C ALA A 153 2.41 5.35 1.05
N ARG A 154 2.73 4.54 0.04
CA ARG A 154 2.07 3.26 -0.23
C ARG A 154 2.06 2.37 1.03
N GLY A 155 0.88 1.87 1.41
CA GLY A 155 0.65 1.13 2.66
C GLY A 155 0.45 2.00 3.90
N GLY A 156 0.60 3.32 3.78
CA GLY A 156 0.34 4.30 4.83
C GLY A 156 -1.15 4.58 5.00
N THR A 157 -1.50 5.14 6.16
CA THR A 157 -2.84 5.65 6.46
C THR A 157 -2.76 7.04 7.08
N VAL A 158 -3.74 7.90 6.80
CA VAL A 158 -3.89 9.20 7.46
C VAL A 158 -5.33 9.41 7.90
N GLY A 159 -5.53 10.09 9.02
CA GLY A 159 -6.87 10.52 9.44
C GLY A 159 -7.36 11.66 8.54
N LEU A 160 -8.60 11.56 8.04
CA LEU A 160 -9.19 12.67 7.31
C LEU A 160 -9.65 13.75 8.30
N PRO A 161 -9.34 15.03 8.05
CA PRO A 161 -9.76 16.12 8.92
C PRO A 161 -11.28 16.18 9.00
N ASN A 162 -11.79 16.48 10.21
CA ASN A 162 -13.22 16.61 10.50
C ASN A 162 -14.04 15.31 10.30
N THR A 163 -13.39 14.15 10.30
CA THR A 163 -14.08 12.85 10.31
C THR A 163 -13.40 11.87 11.27
N GLN A 164 -14.05 10.75 11.56
CA GLN A 164 -13.43 9.61 12.26
C GLN A 164 -12.80 8.60 11.29
N CYS A 165 -12.69 8.97 10.01
CA CYS A 165 -12.26 8.08 8.96
C CYS A 165 -10.75 8.16 8.73
N MET A 166 -10.16 7.03 8.36
CA MET A 166 -8.78 6.88 7.94
C MET A 166 -8.74 6.59 6.44
N LEU A 167 -7.91 7.33 5.70
CA LEU A 167 -7.59 7.08 4.31
C LEU A 167 -6.32 6.24 4.25
N GLY A 168 -6.40 5.04 3.69
CA GLY A 168 -5.26 4.18 3.41
C GLY A 168 -4.92 4.15 1.93
N VAL A 169 -3.63 4.16 1.61
CA VAL A 169 -3.13 3.95 0.24
C VAL A 169 -2.77 2.49 0.08
N VAL A 170 -3.48 1.79 -0.79
CA VAL A 170 -3.25 0.36 -1.04
C VAL A 170 -2.25 0.22 -2.19
N PRO A 171 -1.26 -0.69 -2.11
CA PRO A 171 -0.43 -1.01 -3.26
C PRO A 171 -1.31 -1.52 -4.42
N SER A 172 -1.21 -0.88 -5.59
CA SER A 172 -1.80 -1.41 -6.82
C SER A 172 -1.14 -2.77 -7.13
N ASP A 173 -1.94 -3.83 -7.20
CA ASP A 173 -1.47 -5.21 -7.48
C ASP A 173 -1.03 -5.39 -8.95
N GLY A 174 -1.37 -4.43 -9.82
CA GLY A 174 -0.87 -4.31 -11.18
C GLY A 174 0.24 -3.26 -11.25
N GLY A 175 1.48 -3.71 -11.48
CA GLY A 175 2.64 -2.82 -11.60
C GLY A 175 2.46 -1.78 -12.70
N GLY A 176 2.74 -0.51 -12.37
CA GLY A 176 3.19 0.48 -13.34
C GLY A 176 2.14 1.35 -14.03
N VAL A 177 0.95 1.57 -13.43
CA VAL A 177 0.12 2.70 -13.89
C VAL A 177 0.52 3.94 -13.09
N SER A 178 1.58 4.60 -13.54
CA SER A 178 1.90 5.96 -13.13
C SER A 178 0.64 6.82 -13.39
N ASP A 179 0.27 7.69 -12.46
CA ASP A 179 -0.96 8.52 -12.43
C ASP A 179 -2.22 7.91 -11.78
N TYR A 180 -2.22 6.63 -11.38
CA TYR A 180 -3.35 6.03 -10.65
C TYR A 180 -2.93 5.38 -9.34
N ALA A 181 -3.74 5.61 -8.30
CA ALA A 181 -3.57 5.01 -6.98
C ALA A 181 -4.86 4.37 -6.52
N GLU A 182 -4.72 3.33 -5.70
CA GLU A 182 -5.87 2.74 -5.02
C GLU A 182 -5.92 3.21 -3.58
N ILE A 183 -7.06 3.75 -3.19
CA ILE A 183 -7.32 4.21 -1.83
C ILE A 183 -8.43 3.39 -1.19
N ARG A 184 -8.39 3.28 0.13
CA ARG A 184 -9.44 2.68 0.94
C ARG A 184 -9.74 3.59 2.11
N VAL A 185 -10.99 3.96 2.29
CA VAL A 185 -11.43 4.70 3.47
C VAL A 185 -11.99 3.74 4.49
N VAL A 186 -11.59 3.89 5.75
CA VAL A 186 -12.10 3.11 6.88
C VAL A 186 -12.59 4.06 7.96
N CYS A 187 -13.87 3.97 8.26
CA CYS A 187 -14.52 4.52 9.43
C CYS A 187 -15.15 3.30 10.15
#